data_AF-A0A4R8CL58-F1
#
_entry.id   AF-A0A4R8CL58-F1
#
_cell.length_a   1.000
_cell.length_b   1.000
_cell.length_c   1.000
_cell.angle_alpha   90.00
_cell.angle_beta   90.00
_cell.angle_gamma   90.00
#
_symmetry.space_group_name_H-M   'P 1'
#
loop_
_entity.id
_entity.type
_entity.pdbx_description
1 polymer ?
#
loop_
_entity_poly.entity_id
_entity_poly.type
_entity_poly.pdbx_seq_one_letter_code
_entity_poly.pdbx_strand_id
1 'polypeptide(L)'
;MTTETEPGARSRQGLCDFPGVSCANPKQVDPGTPGRPPKYCGREGAGVDGKPVVHNKANAWAAKNRLARQPVRSDVAGAGSGPAGAPAIGPVTAARVTLEQLMKGNLPRLVEELEGYLAQIAEAVRTYGDAEAVAAEVEQLQAASRAELADLERLRGQEEHRRRKAEQQAVEAEDAREEADEAARDAVAALDEARLEVAVAKEAAEQARRDAEAVRERTAAELAQLRQELADVHEAAAGELERTRAEADQRIRDVQTTADEALRRARSEAEAARAAQAAAETDRQSAQLTIDELRTELHQERERHRAELEALRTEHRVDRDQLRADHQSRLADVKKAAEDRFTALTAAHRAAEQVTEALRHQLQTRPEPPPANPEEAPVTAPTT
;
A
#
# COMPACT_ATOMS: atom_id res chain seq x y z
N MET A 1 -57.72 -11.63 81.34
CA MET A 1 -56.88 -10.56 81.91
C MET A 1 -55.44 -11.06 81.85
N THR A 2 -54.70 -10.78 80.76
CA THR A 2 -53.78 -9.62 80.60
C THR A 2 -52.78 -9.54 81.76
N THR A 3 -51.61 -10.17 81.58
CA THR A 3 -50.32 -9.57 81.15
C THR A 3 -49.53 -8.98 82.31
N GLU A 4 -48.37 -9.56 82.61
CA GLU A 4 -47.15 -8.76 82.81
C GLU A 4 -46.00 -9.43 82.06
N THR A 5 -45.33 -8.60 81.28
CA THR A 5 -44.37 -8.92 80.22
C THR A 5 -43.02 -8.40 80.69
N GLU A 6 -42.05 -9.29 80.89
CA GLU A 6 -40.65 -8.89 81.14
C GLU A 6 -40.10 -8.11 79.92
N PRO A 7 -39.25 -7.09 80.14
CA PRO A 7 -38.88 -6.13 79.12
C PRO A 7 -37.87 -6.75 78.16
N GLY A 8 -38.39 -7.35 77.08
CA GLY A 8 -37.61 -7.67 75.90
C GLY A 8 -36.93 -6.41 75.38
N ALA A 9 -35.60 -6.42 75.33
CA ALA A 9 -34.79 -5.40 74.67
C ALA A 9 -35.36 -5.19 73.26
N ARG A 10 -36.04 -4.06 73.04
CA ARG A 10 -36.53 -3.64 71.73
C ARG A 10 -35.32 -3.56 70.82
N SER A 11 -35.13 -4.57 69.98
CA SER A 11 -34.19 -4.58 68.86
C SER A 11 -34.44 -3.31 68.05
N ARG A 12 -33.57 -2.31 68.22
CA ARG A 12 -33.65 -1.09 67.43
C ARG A 12 -33.14 -1.46 66.05
N GLN A 13 -34.06 -1.78 65.14
CA GLN A 13 -33.75 -2.21 63.78
C GLN A 13 -32.80 -1.19 63.13
N GLY A 14 -31.62 -1.67 62.73
CA GLY A 14 -30.59 -0.86 62.06
C GLY A 14 -29.41 -0.38 62.92
N LEU A 15 -29.47 -0.46 64.26
CA LEU A 15 -28.41 -0.02 65.17
C LEU A 15 -27.50 -1.16 65.64
N CYS A 16 -26.26 -0.85 66.01
CA CYS A 16 -25.27 -1.84 66.45
C CYS A 16 -25.70 -2.61 67.73
N ASP A 17 -25.72 -3.95 67.65
CA ASP A 17 -26.15 -4.84 68.74
C ASP A 17 -24.97 -5.29 69.65
N PHE A 18 -24.06 -4.38 70.03
CA PHE A 18 -22.91 -4.73 70.88
C PHE A 18 -23.36 -5.03 72.33
N PRO A 19 -22.96 -6.17 72.94
CA PRO A 19 -23.48 -6.57 74.25
C PRO A 19 -23.06 -5.60 75.37
N GLY A 20 -24.02 -5.24 76.23
CA GLY A 20 -23.80 -4.41 77.42
C GLY A 20 -23.71 -2.90 77.19
N VAL A 21 -23.84 -2.42 75.95
CA VAL A 21 -23.66 -0.99 75.61
C VAL A 21 -24.66 -0.54 74.56
N SER A 22 -25.28 0.64 74.74
CA SER A 22 -26.17 1.22 73.72
C SER A 22 -25.36 2.01 72.70
N CYS A 23 -25.01 1.38 71.59
CA CYS A 23 -24.30 2.03 70.49
C CYS A 23 -25.29 2.73 69.54
N ALA A 24 -25.11 4.03 69.32
CA ALA A 24 -25.95 4.82 68.40
C ALA A 24 -25.53 4.71 66.92
N ASN A 25 -24.47 3.95 66.61
CA ASN A 25 -23.98 3.79 65.24
C ASN A 25 -24.79 2.75 64.45
N PRO A 26 -25.08 2.99 63.15
CA PRO A 26 -25.75 2.02 62.30
C PRO A 26 -24.87 0.79 62.03
N LYS A 27 -25.51 -0.35 61.75
CA LYS A 27 -24.80 -1.59 61.33
C LYS A 27 -24.08 -1.34 60.01
N GLN A 28 -22.87 -1.87 59.86
CA GLN A 28 -22.12 -1.72 58.62
C GLN A 28 -22.81 -2.53 57.51
N VAL A 29 -23.22 -1.89 56.42
CA VAL A 29 -23.67 -2.58 55.21
C VAL A 29 -22.48 -2.59 54.27
N ASP A 30 -21.93 -3.77 53.99
CA ASP A 30 -20.81 -3.90 53.07
C ASP A 30 -21.38 -4.01 51.64
N PRO A 31 -21.18 -3.02 50.75
CA PRO A 31 -21.89 -2.93 49.47
C PRO A 31 -21.45 -3.96 48.42
N GLY A 32 -20.55 -4.89 48.75
CA GLY A 32 -19.98 -5.86 47.80
C GLY A 32 -20.15 -7.33 48.16
N THR A 33 -20.68 -7.68 49.35
CA THR A 33 -20.68 -9.07 49.83
C THR A 33 -22.10 -9.64 49.89
N PRO A 34 -22.51 -10.55 48.98
CA PRO A 34 -23.82 -11.19 49.06
C PRO A 34 -23.90 -12.03 50.34
N GLY A 35 -24.67 -11.56 51.32
CA GLY A 35 -24.79 -12.23 52.62
C GLY A 35 -25.65 -11.48 53.65
N ARG A 36 -25.92 -12.13 54.78
CA ARG A 36 -26.66 -11.54 55.91
C ARG A 36 -25.85 -10.35 56.47
N PRO A 37 -26.43 -9.14 56.61
CA PRO A 37 -25.71 -7.98 57.12
C PRO A 37 -25.04 -8.24 58.48
N PRO A 38 -23.82 -7.75 58.72
CA PRO A 38 -23.14 -7.93 59.99
C PRO A 38 -23.90 -7.23 61.13
N LYS A 39 -23.86 -7.82 62.33
CA LYS A 39 -24.65 -7.37 63.49
C LYS A 39 -24.09 -6.11 64.19
N TYR A 40 -22.85 -5.73 63.88
CA TYR A 40 -22.10 -4.69 64.59
C TYR A 40 -21.61 -3.59 63.61
N CYS A 41 -21.29 -2.39 64.12
CA CYS A 41 -20.96 -1.23 63.29
C CYS A 41 -19.50 -1.15 62.81
N GLY A 42 -18.59 -2.00 63.32
CA GLY A 42 -17.18 -1.99 62.93
C GLY A 42 -16.38 -0.76 63.38
N ARG A 43 -17.00 0.17 64.11
CA ARG A 43 -16.37 1.39 64.63
C ARG A 43 -15.96 1.24 66.09
N GLU A 44 -15.00 2.05 66.52
CA GLU A 44 -14.67 2.21 67.94
C GLU A 44 -15.84 2.87 68.68
N GLY A 45 -16.26 2.24 69.77
CA GLY A 45 -17.30 2.74 70.65
C GLY A 45 -17.05 2.29 72.08
N ALA A 46 -17.88 2.72 73.02
CA ALA A 46 -17.77 2.26 74.40
C ALA A 46 -17.93 0.73 74.47
N GLY A 47 -17.01 0.07 75.18
CA GLY A 47 -17.12 -1.33 75.60
C GLY A 47 -17.80 -1.46 76.96
N VAL A 48 -18.03 -2.69 77.40
CA VAL A 48 -18.70 -3.00 78.70
C VAL A 48 -18.00 -2.34 79.89
N ASP A 49 -16.68 -2.15 79.82
CA ASP A 49 -15.86 -1.51 80.86
C ASP A 49 -15.70 0.01 80.67
N GLY A 50 -16.49 0.63 79.78
CA GLY A 50 -16.40 2.05 79.43
C GLY A 50 -15.19 2.44 78.55
N LYS A 51 -14.25 1.51 78.30
CA LYS A 51 -13.09 1.72 77.42
C LYS A 51 -13.48 1.68 75.93
N PRO A 52 -12.82 2.44 75.04
CA PRO A 52 -13.08 2.37 73.61
C PRO A 52 -12.65 1.01 73.05
N VAL A 53 -13.55 0.32 72.36
CA VAL A 53 -13.33 -0.98 71.73
C VAL A 53 -14.02 -0.98 70.36
N VAL A 54 -13.39 -1.58 69.35
CA VAL A 54 -14.02 -1.78 68.03
C VAL A 54 -15.19 -2.75 68.14
N HIS A 55 -16.39 -2.32 67.74
CA HIS A 55 -17.59 -3.15 67.74
C HIS A 55 -17.57 -4.15 66.58
N ASN A 56 -16.91 -5.29 66.78
CA ASN A 56 -16.85 -6.41 65.84
C ASN A 56 -17.23 -7.74 66.53
N LYS A 57 -17.34 -8.83 65.74
CA LYS A 57 -17.77 -10.14 66.24
C LYS A 57 -16.85 -10.72 67.32
N ALA A 58 -15.54 -10.53 67.18
CA ALA A 58 -14.55 -11.04 68.13
C ALA A 58 -14.68 -10.34 69.50
N ASN A 59 -14.76 -9.01 69.50
CA ASN A 59 -14.91 -8.22 70.72
C ASN A 59 -16.29 -8.40 71.37
N ALA A 60 -17.35 -8.61 70.57
CA ALA A 60 -18.67 -8.92 71.10
C ALA A 60 -18.71 -10.30 71.80
N TRP A 61 -18.00 -11.30 71.28
CA TRP A 61 -17.88 -12.61 71.93
C TRP A 61 -17.08 -12.51 73.25
N ALA A 62 -15.96 -11.77 73.24
CA ALA A 62 -15.17 -11.51 74.45
C ALA A 62 -15.98 -10.75 75.52
N ALA A 63 -16.75 -9.73 75.12
CA ALA A 63 -17.64 -8.99 75.99
C ALA A 63 -18.77 -9.86 76.57
N LYS A 64 -19.38 -10.73 75.75
CA LYS A 64 -20.41 -11.67 76.21
C LYS A 64 -19.85 -12.68 77.22
N ASN A 65 -18.66 -13.23 76.98
CA ASN A 65 -18.00 -14.13 77.92
C ASN A 65 -17.59 -13.43 79.22
N ARG A 66 -17.24 -12.14 79.17
CA ARG A 66 -16.94 -11.33 80.36
C ARG A 66 -18.18 -11.10 81.21
N LEU A 67 -19.32 -10.78 80.57
CA LEU A 67 -20.63 -10.66 81.25
C LEU A 67 -21.09 -12.00 81.84
N ALA A 68 -20.86 -13.12 81.14
CA ALA A 68 -21.21 -14.45 81.64
C ALA A 68 -20.30 -14.93 82.79
N ARG A 69 -19.09 -14.37 82.93
CA ARG A 69 -18.12 -14.69 83.98
C ARG A 69 -18.17 -13.72 85.17
N GLN A 70 -19.14 -12.82 85.22
CA GLN A 70 -19.32 -11.92 86.36
C GLN A 70 -20.25 -12.58 87.38
N PRO A 71 -19.75 -13.14 88.50
CA PRO A 71 -20.60 -13.70 89.55
C PRO A 71 -21.32 -12.56 90.28
N VAL A 72 -22.63 -12.73 90.43
CA VAL A 72 -23.48 -11.95 91.34
C VAL A 72 -22.89 -12.11 92.75
N ARG A 73 -22.34 -11.03 93.32
CA ARG A 73 -21.89 -10.99 94.71
C ARG A 73 -23.10 -11.10 95.64
N SER A 74 -23.21 -12.24 96.30
CA SER A 74 -23.92 -12.40 97.58
C SER A 74 -22.88 -12.52 98.69
N ASP A 75 -22.92 -11.62 99.67
CA ASP A 75 -22.06 -11.60 100.84
C ASP A 75 -22.29 -12.81 101.75
N VAL A 76 -21.28 -13.65 102.02
CA VAL A 76 -21.08 -14.37 103.30
C VAL A 76 -19.59 -14.73 103.47
N ALA A 77 -19.04 -14.40 104.63
CA ALA A 77 -17.68 -14.72 105.09
C ALA A 77 -17.64 -16.03 105.91
N GLY A 78 -16.49 -16.72 105.90
CA GLY A 78 -16.12 -17.82 106.83
C GLY A 78 -15.00 -18.69 106.22
N ALA A 79 -13.73 -18.58 106.64
CA ALA A 79 -13.07 -19.33 107.74
C ALA A 79 -13.17 -20.86 107.56
N GLY A 80 -12.13 -21.71 107.58
CA GLY A 80 -10.70 -21.65 107.90
C GLY A 80 -10.10 -23.06 107.70
N SER A 81 -8.80 -23.17 107.45
CA SER A 81 -7.80 -23.86 108.29
C SER A 81 -7.58 -25.38 108.06
N GLY A 82 -6.31 -25.76 107.90
CA GLY A 82 -5.81 -27.14 107.79
C GLY A 82 -5.50 -27.82 109.16
N PRO A 83 -4.54 -28.76 109.26
CA PRO A 83 -4.84 -30.18 109.47
C PRO A 83 -4.14 -30.89 110.67
N ALA A 84 -4.52 -32.16 110.89
CA ALA A 84 -3.77 -33.33 111.42
C ALA A 84 -3.40 -33.47 112.92
N GLY A 85 -3.59 -34.69 113.46
CA GLY A 85 -2.83 -35.24 114.61
C GLY A 85 -3.64 -36.05 115.65
N ALA A 86 -3.30 -37.33 115.85
CA ALA A 86 -3.74 -38.27 116.90
C ALA A 86 -2.48 -38.95 117.52
N PRO A 87 -2.51 -39.90 118.49
CA PRO A 87 -3.30 -40.11 119.74
C PRO A 87 -2.42 -40.54 120.98
N ALA A 88 -3.05 -40.97 122.10
CA ALA A 88 -2.76 -42.19 122.93
C ALA A 88 -2.46 -42.12 124.47
N ILE A 89 -3.35 -42.78 125.26
CA ILE A 89 -3.18 -43.82 126.36
C ILE A 89 -2.85 -43.42 127.85
N GLY A 90 -3.58 -44.09 128.79
CA GLY A 90 -3.65 -43.99 130.29
C GLY A 90 -2.41 -44.44 131.13
N PRO A 91 -2.48 -45.06 132.36
CA PRO A 91 -3.57 -45.76 133.07
C PRO A 91 -3.63 -45.56 134.63
N VAL A 92 -4.40 -46.43 135.32
CA VAL A 92 -4.84 -46.49 136.74
C VAL A 92 -3.97 -47.44 137.61
N THR A 93 -3.87 -47.21 138.93
CA THR A 93 -3.70 -48.22 140.03
C THR A 93 -3.88 -47.50 141.40
N ALA A 94 -4.25 -48.05 142.57
CA ALA A 94 -4.65 -49.37 143.07
C ALA A 94 -5.10 -49.28 144.56
N ALA A 95 -5.91 -50.27 145.00
CA ALA A 95 -5.95 -50.95 146.33
C ALA A 95 -6.34 -50.16 147.61
N ARG A 96 -6.88 -50.72 148.72
CA ARG A 96 -6.99 -52.09 149.28
C ARG A 96 -8.30 -52.20 150.08
N VAL A 97 -9.03 -53.32 150.00
CA VAL A 97 -10.09 -53.71 150.96
C VAL A 97 -9.73 -55.05 151.59
N THR A 98 -9.91 -55.13 152.91
CA THR A 98 -9.49 -56.20 153.82
C THR A 98 -10.40 -57.44 153.78
N LEU A 99 -9.79 -58.61 154.04
CA LEU A 99 -10.25 -59.99 153.78
C LEU A 99 -11.60 -60.40 154.42
N GLU A 100 -12.08 -59.68 155.45
CA GLU A 100 -13.33 -60.01 156.13
C GLU A 100 -14.58 -59.44 155.42
N GLN A 101 -14.42 -58.34 154.67
CA GLN A 101 -15.42 -57.87 153.70
C GLN A 101 -15.53 -58.83 152.50
N LEU A 102 -14.44 -59.57 152.24
CA LEU A 102 -14.27 -60.45 151.08
C LEU A 102 -15.13 -61.72 151.15
N MET A 103 -15.42 -62.25 152.34
CA MET A 103 -16.14 -63.52 152.48
C MET A 103 -17.67 -63.38 152.64
N LYS A 104 -18.19 -62.24 153.13
CA LYS A 104 -19.64 -62.05 153.34
C LYS A 104 -20.32 -61.08 152.38
N GLY A 105 -19.60 -60.12 151.80
CA GLY A 105 -20.15 -59.19 150.81
C GLY A 105 -19.54 -59.38 149.42
N ASN A 106 -18.26 -59.71 149.37
CA ASN A 106 -17.51 -59.73 148.12
C ASN A 106 -17.47 -61.09 147.44
N LEU A 107 -17.77 -62.21 148.11
CA LEU A 107 -17.77 -63.54 147.47
C LEU A 107 -18.98 -63.74 146.54
N PRO A 108 -20.22 -63.35 146.91
CA PRO A 108 -21.33 -63.29 145.96
C PRO A 108 -21.02 -62.32 144.82
N ARG A 109 -20.40 -61.18 145.14
CA ARG A 109 -20.04 -60.14 144.17
C ARG A 109 -18.89 -60.54 143.24
N LEU A 110 -17.89 -61.30 143.71
CA LEU A 110 -16.79 -61.86 142.91
C LEU A 110 -17.28 -63.02 142.07
N VAL A 111 -18.29 -63.76 142.54
CA VAL A 111 -18.99 -64.76 141.72
C VAL A 111 -19.85 -64.06 140.66
N GLU A 112 -20.55 -62.98 140.98
CA GLU A 112 -21.26 -62.14 139.99
C GLU A 112 -20.32 -61.42 139.03
N GLU A 113 -19.16 -60.96 139.49
CA GLU A 113 -18.12 -60.35 138.64
C GLU A 113 -17.42 -61.40 137.80
N LEU A 114 -17.16 -62.60 138.31
CA LEU A 114 -16.60 -63.72 137.53
C LEU A 114 -17.64 -64.28 136.54
N GLU A 115 -18.91 -64.37 136.91
CA GLU A 115 -20.02 -64.64 136.00
C GLU A 115 -20.15 -63.51 134.98
N GLY A 116 -19.94 -62.25 135.38
CA GLY A 116 -19.91 -61.09 134.49
C GLY A 116 -18.73 -61.10 133.54
N TYR A 117 -17.54 -61.51 134.00
CA TYR A 117 -16.33 -61.65 133.17
C TYR A 117 -16.40 -62.87 132.27
N LEU A 118 -16.92 -64.00 132.75
CA LEU A 118 -17.19 -65.17 131.93
C LEU A 118 -18.34 -64.92 130.96
N ALA A 119 -19.34 -64.11 131.32
CA ALA A 119 -20.37 -63.63 130.42
C ALA A 119 -19.79 -62.66 129.38
N GLN A 120 -18.87 -61.77 129.76
CA GLN A 120 -18.17 -60.88 128.82
C GLN A 120 -17.20 -61.63 127.92
N ILE A 121 -16.50 -62.65 128.41
CA ILE A 121 -15.63 -63.52 127.60
C ILE A 121 -16.50 -64.41 126.71
N ALA A 122 -17.62 -64.95 127.21
CA ALA A 122 -18.58 -65.70 126.39
C ALA A 122 -19.33 -64.79 125.40
N GLU A 123 -19.51 -63.51 125.71
CA GLU A 123 -20.05 -62.50 124.81
C GLU A 123 -19.02 -62.17 123.75
N ALA A 124 -17.77 -61.85 124.12
CA ALA A 124 -16.69 -61.58 123.19
C ALA A 124 -16.34 -62.80 122.31
N VAL A 125 -16.38 -64.02 122.85
CA VAL A 125 -16.25 -65.26 122.06
C VAL A 125 -17.49 -65.48 121.21
N ARG A 126 -18.69 -65.04 121.60
CA ARG A 126 -19.85 -64.97 120.70
C ARG A 126 -19.69 -63.88 119.65
N THR A 127 -19.08 -62.73 119.93
CA THR A 127 -18.91 -61.63 118.97
C THR A 127 -17.78 -61.90 117.98
N TYR A 128 -16.69 -62.55 118.41
CA TYR A 128 -15.56 -62.94 117.56
C TYR A 128 -15.70 -64.36 116.97
N GLY A 129 -16.50 -65.22 117.60
CA GLY A 129 -16.85 -66.57 117.15
C GLY A 129 -18.17 -66.63 116.39
N ASP A 130 -18.84 -65.50 116.18
CA ASP A 130 -19.87 -65.34 115.17
C ASP A 130 -19.19 -65.36 113.80
N ALA A 131 -18.82 -66.58 113.39
CA ALA A 131 -18.23 -66.85 112.10
C ALA A 131 -19.15 -66.39 110.96
N GLU A 132 -20.45 -66.25 111.19
CA GLU A 132 -21.41 -65.72 110.22
C GLU A 132 -21.28 -64.19 110.10
N ALA A 133 -21.10 -63.45 111.20
CA ALA A 133 -20.84 -62.02 111.16
C ALA A 133 -19.49 -61.67 110.49
N VAL A 134 -18.41 -62.40 110.82
CA VAL A 134 -17.11 -62.20 110.18
C VAL A 134 -17.15 -62.63 108.70
N ALA A 135 -17.87 -63.71 108.36
CA ALA A 135 -18.08 -64.08 106.97
C ALA A 135 -18.87 -63.01 106.21
N ALA A 136 -19.90 -62.40 106.82
CA ALA A 136 -20.67 -61.32 106.22
C ALA A 136 -19.82 -60.06 105.99
N GLU A 137 -18.94 -59.69 106.92
CA GLU A 137 -18.00 -58.57 106.75
C GLU A 137 -16.95 -58.86 105.66
N VAL A 138 -16.42 -60.09 105.60
CA VAL A 138 -15.50 -60.51 104.54
C VAL A 138 -16.19 -60.53 103.18
N GLU A 139 -17.43 -61.04 103.09
CA GLU A 139 -18.23 -61.00 101.87
C GLU A 139 -18.56 -59.57 101.46
N GLN A 140 -18.88 -58.68 102.40
CA GLN A 140 -19.10 -57.26 102.13
C GLN A 140 -17.82 -56.56 101.66
N LEU A 141 -16.67 -56.84 102.27
CA LEU A 141 -15.37 -56.31 101.85
C LEU A 141 -14.96 -56.87 100.47
N GLN A 142 -15.22 -58.14 100.21
CA GLN A 142 -15.02 -58.76 98.90
C GLN A 142 -15.96 -58.16 97.86
N ALA A 143 -17.22 -57.88 98.20
CA ALA A 143 -18.15 -57.21 97.32
C ALA A 143 -17.72 -55.76 97.03
N ALA A 144 -17.28 -55.02 98.05
CA ALA A 144 -16.78 -53.66 97.93
C ALA A 144 -15.49 -53.59 97.10
N SER A 145 -14.53 -54.47 97.34
CA SER A 145 -13.29 -54.53 96.56
C SER A 145 -13.54 -54.95 95.11
N ARG A 146 -14.47 -55.87 94.85
CA ARG A 146 -14.90 -56.20 93.48
C ARG A 146 -15.57 -54.99 92.80
N ALA A 147 -16.37 -54.22 93.53
CA ALA A 147 -16.99 -53.01 93.01
C ALA A 147 -15.93 -51.93 92.69
N GLU A 148 -14.96 -51.69 93.57
CA GLU A 148 -13.84 -50.78 93.31
C GLU A 148 -12.99 -51.23 92.12
N LEU A 149 -12.67 -52.52 92.00
CA LEU A 149 -11.94 -53.05 90.85
C LEU A 149 -12.73 -52.84 89.55
N ALA A 150 -14.04 -53.11 89.55
CA ALA A 150 -14.90 -52.88 88.40
C ALA A 150 -14.94 -51.38 88.01
N ASP A 151 -14.96 -50.47 88.99
CA ASP A 151 -14.89 -49.03 88.74
C ASP A 151 -13.53 -48.58 88.20
N LEU A 152 -12.44 -49.11 88.74
CA LEU A 152 -11.08 -48.85 88.24
C LEU A 152 -10.89 -49.38 86.82
N GLU A 153 -11.42 -50.57 86.50
CA GLU A 153 -11.43 -51.12 85.16
C GLU A 153 -12.25 -50.27 84.19
N ARG A 154 -13.42 -49.78 84.62
CA ARG A 154 -14.25 -48.86 83.84
C ARG A 154 -13.53 -47.55 83.57
N LEU A 155 -12.88 -46.95 84.58
CA LEU A 155 -12.09 -45.73 84.43
C LEU A 155 -10.89 -45.94 83.50
N ARG A 156 -10.16 -47.05 83.67
CA ARG A 156 -9.07 -47.43 82.77
C ARG A 156 -9.55 -47.58 81.33
N GLY A 157 -10.68 -48.24 81.11
CA GLY A 157 -11.27 -48.39 79.77
C GLY A 157 -11.66 -47.05 79.14
N GLN A 158 -12.19 -46.11 79.93
CA GLN A 158 -12.51 -44.76 79.46
C GLN A 158 -11.26 -43.95 79.10
N GLU A 159 -10.20 -44.02 79.91
CA GLU A 159 -8.92 -43.36 79.62
C GLU A 159 -8.22 -43.98 78.41
N GLU A 160 -8.21 -45.30 78.26
CA GLU A 160 -7.69 -45.97 77.06
C GLU A 160 -8.48 -45.55 75.81
N HIS A 161 -9.82 -45.44 75.91
CA HIS A 161 -10.64 -44.95 74.80
C HIS A 161 -10.33 -43.48 74.46
N ARG A 162 -10.20 -42.60 75.48
CA ARG A 162 -9.81 -41.19 75.29
C ARG A 162 -8.43 -41.09 74.65
N ARG A 163 -7.46 -41.91 75.08
CA ARG A 163 -6.11 -41.97 74.52
C ARG A 163 -6.14 -42.37 73.05
N ARG A 164 -6.82 -43.47 72.71
CA ARG A 164 -6.96 -43.92 71.31
C ARG A 164 -7.62 -42.87 70.42
N LYS A 165 -8.66 -42.20 70.94
CA LYS A 165 -9.32 -41.11 70.21
C LYS A 165 -8.38 -39.92 69.98
N ALA A 166 -7.57 -39.56 70.98
CA ALA A 166 -6.57 -38.50 70.84
C ALA A 166 -5.44 -38.90 69.87
N GLU A 167 -4.97 -40.15 69.92
CA GLU A 167 -4.00 -40.72 68.97
C GLU A 167 -4.56 -40.67 67.55
N GLN A 168 -5.80 -41.11 67.33
CA GLN A 168 -6.45 -41.03 66.02
C GLN A 168 -6.58 -39.58 65.52
N GLN A 169 -6.99 -38.65 66.38
CA GLN A 169 -7.09 -37.24 66.02
C GLN A 169 -5.72 -36.61 65.72
N ALA A 170 -4.65 -37.07 66.36
CA ALA A 170 -3.30 -36.63 66.07
C ALA A 170 -2.84 -37.13 64.69
N VAL A 171 -3.07 -38.41 64.37
CA VAL A 171 -2.77 -38.98 63.05
C VAL A 171 -3.55 -38.25 61.96
N GLU A 172 -4.86 -38.06 62.11
CA GLU A 172 -5.69 -37.31 61.15
C GLU A 172 -5.20 -35.86 60.96
N ALA A 173 -4.69 -35.22 62.01
CA ALA A 173 -4.14 -33.87 61.93
C ALA A 173 -2.73 -33.83 61.30
N GLU A 174 -1.94 -34.89 61.42
CA GLU A 174 -0.65 -35.06 60.73
C GLU A 174 -0.90 -35.31 59.24
N ASP A 175 -1.77 -36.24 58.88
CA ASP A 175 -2.17 -36.52 57.49
C ASP A 175 -2.68 -35.24 56.80
N ALA A 176 -3.57 -34.49 57.45
CA ALA A 176 -4.10 -33.24 56.90
C ALA A 176 -3.02 -32.14 56.74
N ARG A 177 -1.94 -32.18 57.54
CA ARG A 177 -0.80 -31.26 57.37
C ARG A 177 0.08 -31.68 56.21
N GLU A 178 0.35 -32.98 56.07
CA GLU A 178 1.13 -33.50 54.95
C GLU A 178 0.42 -33.22 53.61
N GLU A 179 -0.90 -33.45 53.52
CA GLU A 179 -1.70 -33.10 52.35
C GLU A 179 -1.67 -31.59 52.05
N ALA A 180 -1.74 -30.74 53.09
CA ALA A 180 -1.66 -29.29 52.91
C ALA A 180 -0.28 -28.82 52.44
N ASP A 181 0.80 -29.45 52.94
CA ASP A 181 2.17 -29.16 52.53
C ASP A 181 2.44 -29.64 51.09
N GLU A 182 1.90 -30.79 50.69
CA GLU A 182 1.97 -31.28 49.31
C GLU A 182 1.20 -30.35 48.36
N ALA A 183 -0.04 -29.98 48.69
CA ALA A 183 -0.82 -29.03 47.91
C ALA A 183 -0.15 -27.65 47.80
N ALA A 184 0.55 -27.21 48.86
CA ALA A 184 1.31 -25.96 48.83
C ALA A 184 2.53 -26.05 47.90
N ARG A 185 3.25 -27.18 47.89
CA ARG A 185 4.38 -27.42 46.96
C ARG A 185 3.91 -27.45 45.51
N ASP A 186 2.80 -28.13 45.23
CA ASP A 186 2.22 -28.20 43.89
C ASP A 186 1.75 -26.82 43.41
N ALA A 187 1.13 -26.03 44.28
CA ALA A 187 0.73 -24.66 43.96
C ALA A 187 1.93 -23.74 43.64
N VAL A 188 3.05 -23.90 44.35
CA VAL A 188 4.29 -23.16 44.07
C VAL A 188 4.90 -23.61 42.74
N ALA A 189 4.96 -24.92 42.48
CA ALA A 189 5.46 -25.46 41.22
C ALA A 189 4.64 -24.96 40.01
N ALA A 190 3.31 -24.99 40.11
CA ALA A 190 2.42 -24.48 39.08
C ALA A 190 2.56 -22.96 38.86
N LEU A 191 2.81 -22.18 39.93
CA LEU A 191 3.06 -20.74 39.82
C LEU A 191 4.39 -20.46 39.11
N ASP A 192 5.44 -21.22 39.40
CA ASP A 192 6.73 -21.06 38.75
C ASP A 192 6.70 -21.49 37.29
N GLU A 193 5.97 -22.55 36.94
CA GLU A 193 5.68 -22.93 35.55
C GLU A 193 4.94 -21.82 34.81
N ALA A 194 3.86 -21.28 35.39
CA ALA A 194 3.11 -20.18 34.80
C ALA A 194 3.97 -18.91 34.61
N ARG A 195 4.91 -18.63 35.53
CA ARG A 195 5.86 -17.52 35.38
C ARG A 195 6.81 -17.73 34.22
N LEU A 196 7.30 -18.96 34.03
CA LEU A 196 8.17 -19.31 32.90
C LEU A 196 7.40 -19.18 31.58
N GLU A 197 6.19 -19.70 31.49
CA GLU A 197 5.34 -19.56 30.29
C GLU A 197 5.09 -18.08 29.93
N VAL A 198 4.79 -17.24 30.93
CA VAL A 198 4.61 -15.80 30.72
C VAL A 198 5.91 -15.13 30.25
N ALA A 199 7.06 -15.54 30.79
CA ALA A 199 8.35 -15.01 30.35
C ALA A 199 8.64 -15.38 28.88
N VAL A 200 8.44 -16.64 28.50
CA VAL A 200 8.60 -17.11 27.11
C VAL A 200 7.62 -16.40 26.18
N ALA A 201 6.36 -16.25 26.59
CA ALA A 201 5.36 -15.55 25.79
C ALA A 201 5.70 -14.06 25.57
N LYS A 202 6.27 -13.40 26.58
CA LYS A 202 6.74 -12.01 26.46
C LYS A 202 7.91 -11.90 25.50
N GLU A 203 8.91 -12.77 25.61
CA GLU A 203 10.06 -12.77 24.71
C GLU A 203 9.63 -13.05 23.26
N ALA A 204 8.74 -14.02 23.05
CA ALA A 204 8.17 -14.31 21.73
C ALA A 204 7.39 -13.11 21.17
N ALA A 205 6.62 -12.40 22.02
CA ALA A 205 5.88 -11.21 21.60
C ALA A 205 6.82 -10.03 21.26
N GLU A 206 7.91 -9.85 22.00
CA GLU A 206 8.93 -8.84 21.70
C GLU A 206 9.67 -9.16 20.40
N GLN A 207 10.03 -10.43 20.19
CA GLN A 207 10.66 -10.87 18.96
C GLN A 207 9.74 -10.66 17.75
N ALA A 208 8.46 -11.05 17.86
CA ALA A 208 7.48 -10.82 16.81
C ALA A 208 7.28 -9.32 16.50
N ARG A 209 7.40 -8.44 17.50
CA ARG A 209 7.36 -6.98 17.28
C ARG A 209 8.57 -6.49 16.50
N ARG A 210 9.78 -6.93 16.87
CA ARG A 210 11.03 -6.58 16.17
C ARG A 210 11.00 -7.07 14.73
N ASP A 211 10.54 -8.31 14.50
CA ASP A 211 10.42 -8.88 13.16
C ASP A 211 9.40 -8.10 12.32
N ALA A 212 8.25 -7.74 12.90
CA ALA A 212 7.25 -6.92 12.22
C ALA A 212 7.77 -5.51 11.88
N GLU A 213 8.55 -4.89 12.76
CA GLU A 213 9.20 -3.60 12.51
C GLU A 213 10.24 -3.71 11.38
N ALA A 214 11.10 -4.73 11.43
CA ALA A 214 12.10 -4.98 10.39
C ALA A 214 11.46 -5.23 9.01
N VAL A 215 10.33 -5.96 8.95
CA VAL A 215 9.57 -6.14 7.71
C VAL A 215 9.00 -4.81 7.22
N ARG A 216 8.41 -3.99 8.11
CA ARG A 216 7.88 -2.67 7.73
C ARG A 216 8.96 -1.75 7.19
N GLU A 217 10.14 -1.72 7.81
CA GLU A 217 11.28 -0.93 7.34
C GLU A 217 11.76 -1.38 5.96
N ARG A 218 11.92 -2.70 5.75
CA ARG A 218 12.29 -3.26 4.44
C ARG A 218 11.26 -2.92 3.36
N THR A 219 9.98 -3.13 3.63
CA THR A 219 8.91 -2.78 2.68
C THR A 219 8.85 -1.28 2.42
N ALA A 220 9.07 -0.43 3.43
CA ALA A 220 9.13 1.02 3.23
C ALA A 220 10.31 1.44 2.35
N ALA A 221 11.49 0.83 2.55
CA ALA A 221 12.67 1.06 1.72
C ALA A 221 12.47 0.58 0.27
N GLU A 222 11.92 -0.62 0.07
CA GLU A 222 11.57 -1.15 -1.25
C GLU A 222 10.55 -0.25 -1.98
N LEU A 223 9.51 0.22 -1.28
CA LEU A 223 8.54 1.14 -1.87
C LEU A 223 9.14 2.51 -2.18
N ALA A 224 10.10 3.00 -1.39
CA ALA A 224 10.81 4.24 -1.70
C ALA A 224 11.70 4.07 -2.94
N GLN A 225 12.41 2.94 -3.06
CA GLN A 225 13.21 2.61 -4.23
C GLN A 225 12.35 2.49 -5.49
N LEU A 226 11.25 1.73 -5.45
CA LEU A 226 10.35 1.59 -6.61
C LEU A 226 9.74 2.93 -7.05
N ARG A 227 9.45 3.84 -6.12
CA ARG A 227 8.98 5.18 -6.46
C ARG A 227 10.06 6.00 -7.16
N GLN A 228 11.31 5.90 -6.71
CA GLN A 228 12.43 6.56 -7.37
C GLN A 228 12.65 6.01 -8.79
N GLU A 229 12.69 4.68 -8.93
CA GLU A 229 12.84 4.03 -10.24
C GLU A 229 11.71 4.42 -11.20
N LEU A 230 10.46 4.50 -10.72
CA LEU A 230 9.34 4.95 -11.54
C LEU A 230 9.48 6.43 -11.95
N ALA A 231 9.95 7.29 -11.05
CA ALA A 231 10.21 8.69 -11.35
C ALA A 231 11.30 8.85 -12.41
N ASP A 232 12.41 8.10 -12.27
CA ASP A 232 13.53 8.10 -13.22
C ASP A 232 13.08 7.60 -14.61
N VAL A 233 12.27 6.53 -14.66
CA VAL A 233 11.70 6.01 -15.92
C VAL A 233 10.77 7.04 -16.57
N HIS A 234 9.93 7.72 -15.78
CA HIS A 234 9.05 8.77 -16.30
C HIS A 234 9.84 9.96 -16.85
N GLU A 235 10.89 10.40 -16.16
CA GLU A 235 11.75 11.49 -16.64
C GLU A 235 12.49 11.10 -17.92
N ALA A 236 13.06 9.89 -17.97
CA ALA A 236 13.71 9.37 -19.17
C ALA A 236 12.76 9.28 -20.37
N ALA A 237 11.54 8.76 -20.15
CA ALA A 237 10.52 8.67 -21.19
C ALA A 237 10.05 10.05 -21.67
N ALA A 238 9.88 11.01 -20.76
CA ALA A 238 9.55 12.39 -21.13
C ALA A 238 10.66 13.02 -21.99
N GLY A 239 11.92 12.82 -21.61
CA GLY A 239 13.07 13.29 -22.39
C GLY A 239 13.21 12.61 -23.76
N GLU A 240 12.86 11.33 -23.89
CA GLU A 240 12.82 10.63 -25.19
C GLU A 240 11.71 11.16 -26.09
N LEU A 241 10.52 11.41 -25.54
CA LEU A 241 9.41 11.99 -26.28
C LEU A 241 9.74 13.41 -26.77
N GLU A 242 10.37 14.23 -25.94
CA GLU A 242 10.81 15.57 -26.34
C GLU A 242 11.85 15.53 -27.45
N ARG A 243 12.87 14.66 -27.33
CA ARG A 243 13.87 14.45 -28.40
C ARG A 243 13.22 13.99 -29.70
N THR A 244 12.32 13.01 -29.64
CA THR A 244 11.63 12.49 -30.81
C THR A 244 10.77 13.57 -31.48
N ARG A 245 10.08 14.40 -30.69
CA ARG A 245 9.31 15.54 -31.21
C ARG A 245 10.21 16.57 -31.87
N ALA A 246 11.31 16.97 -31.23
CA ALA A 246 12.27 17.92 -31.79
C ALA A 246 12.88 17.41 -33.12
N GLU A 247 13.24 16.12 -33.19
CA GLU A 247 13.71 15.48 -34.42
C GLU A 247 12.64 15.45 -35.51
N ALA A 248 11.39 15.13 -35.16
CA ALA A 248 10.28 15.14 -36.12
C ALA A 248 10.02 16.56 -36.67
N ASP A 249 10.00 17.57 -35.80
CA ASP A 249 9.83 18.98 -36.18
C ASP A 249 10.99 19.48 -37.06
N GLN A 250 12.21 19.01 -36.80
CA GLN A 250 13.36 19.31 -37.65
C GLN A 250 13.20 18.67 -39.03
N ARG A 251 12.86 17.38 -39.09
CA ARG A 251 12.63 16.68 -40.38
C ARG A 251 11.52 17.31 -41.19
N ILE A 252 10.43 17.75 -40.56
CA ILE A 252 9.33 18.46 -41.23
C ILE A 252 9.84 19.77 -41.84
N ARG A 253 10.61 20.57 -41.09
CA ARG A 253 11.20 21.82 -41.60
C ARG A 253 12.18 21.59 -42.74
N ASP A 254 13.00 20.55 -42.67
CA ASP A 254 13.96 20.21 -43.73
C ASP A 254 13.24 19.76 -45.01
N VAL A 255 12.19 18.93 -44.88
CA VAL A 255 11.34 18.52 -46.01
C VAL A 255 10.62 19.71 -46.62
N GLN A 256 10.05 20.61 -45.81
CA GLN A 256 9.39 21.83 -46.29
C GLN A 256 10.37 22.72 -47.05
N THR A 257 11.56 22.96 -46.49
CA THR A 257 12.61 23.77 -47.13
C THR A 257 13.03 23.16 -48.48
N THR A 258 13.25 21.85 -48.51
CA THR A 258 13.62 21.12 -49.73
C THR A 258 12.50 21.20 -50.78
N ALA A 259 11.23 21.04 -50.36
CA ALA A 259 10.08 21.14 -51.25
C ALA A 259 9.92 22.56 -51.82
N ASP A 260 10.09 23.60 -51.00
CA ASP A 260 10.03 24.99 -51.43
C ASP A 260 11.16 25.36 -52.41
N GLU A 261 12.37 24.82 -52.19
CA GLU A 261 13.48 24.94 -53.14
C GLU A 261 13.18 24.24 -54.47
N ALA A 262 12.68 23.01 -54.43
CA ALA A 262 12.29 22.26 -55.62
C ALA A 262 11.19 22.99 -56.41
N LEU A 263 10.18 23.54 -55.72
CA LEU A 263 9.13 24.35 -56.35
C LEU A 263 9.67 25.63 -56.97
N ARG A 264 10.59 26.34 -56.31
CA ARG A 264 11.24 27.53 -56.87
C ARG A 264 12.03 27.20 -58.13
N ARG A 265 12.81 26.11 -58.12
CA ARG A 265 13.56 25.64 -59.29
C ARG A 265 12.62 25.28 -60.43
N ALA A 266 11.60 24.45 -60.18
CA ALA A 266 10.62 24.06 -61.19
C ALA A 266 9.88 25.26 -61.79
N ARG A 267 9.55 26.27 -61.00
CA ARG A 267 8.96 27.54 -61.50
C ARG A 267 9.93 28.29 -62.41
N SER A 268 11.18 28.46 -61.98
CA SER A 268 12.20 29.14 -62.80
C SER A 268 12.49 28.41 -64.11
N GLU A 269 12.54 27.07 -64.10
CA GLU A 269 12.70 26.25 -65.30
C GLU A 269 11.49 26.36 -66.22
N ALA A 270 10.27 26.35 -65.67
CA ALA A 270 9.05 26.54 -66.44
C ALA A 270 8.97 27.95 -67.08
N GLU A 271 9.37 28.99 -66.36
CA GLU A 271 9.46 30.36 -66.89
C GLU A 271 10.52 30.47 -68.00
N ALA A 272 11.70 29.88 -67.80
CA ALA A 272 12.75 29.84 -68.81
C ALA A 272 12.31 29.07 -70.07
N ALA A 273 11.62 27.93 -69.90
CA ALA A 273 11.07 27.15 -71.00
C ALA A 273 10.02 27.94 -71.78
N ARG A 274 9.12 28.67 -71.11
CA ARG A 274 8.13 29.55 -71.76
C ARG A 274 8.81 30.69 -72.52
N ALA A 275 9.83 31.32 -71.95
CA ALA A 275 10.58 32.38 -72.62
C ALA A 275 11.31 31.85 -73.86
N ALA A 276 11.95 30.68 -73.77
CA ALA A 276 12.60 30.02 -74.90
C ALA A 276 11.60 29.65 -76.00
N GLN A 277 10.40 29.17 -75.63
CA GLN A 277 9.34 28.89 -76.60
C GLN A 277 8.88 30.17 -77.31
N ALA A 278 8.62 31.25 -76.57
CA ALA A 278 8.21 32.53 -77.14
C ALA A 278 9.28 33.14 -78.08
N ALA A 279 10.55 33.01 -77.72
CA ALA A 279 11.67 33.42 -78.58
C ALA A 279 11.70 32.58 -79.88
N ALA A 280 11.59 31.24 -79.76
CA ALA A 280 11.55 30.36 -80.92
C ALA A 280 10.33 30.61 -81.83
N GLU A 281 9.17 30.96 -81.27
CA GLU A 281 7.99 31.36 -82.04
C GLU A 281 8.21 32.68 -82.78
N THR A 282 8.84 33.66 -82.13
CA THR A 282 9.21 34.95 -82.76
C THR A 282 10.20 34.74 -83.90
N ASP A 283 11.24 33.92 -83.69
CA ASP A 283 12.23 33.58 -84.71
C ASP A 283 11.59 32.83 -85.90
N ARG A 284 10.63 31.94 -85.65
CA ARG A 284 9.87 31.28 -86.72
C ARG A 284 9.03 32.28 -87.52
N GLN A 285 8.38 33.23 -86.84
CA GLN A 285 7.59 34.27 -87.50
C GLN A 285 8.48 35.20 -88.35
N SER A 286 9.63 35.63 -87.82
CA SER A 286 10.57 36.48 -88.56
C SER A 286 11.18 35.74 -89.76
N ALA A 287 11.54 34.46 -89.61
CA ALA A 287 12.00 33.62 -90.71
C ALA A 287 10.90 33.45 -91.78
N GLN A 288 9.64 33.28 -91.38
CA GLN A 288 8.52 33.15 -92.31
C GLN A 288 8.29 34.45 -93.10
N LEU A 289 8.31 35.61 -92.43
CA LEU A 289 8.23 36.91 -93.10
C LEU A 289 9.38 37.10 -94.09
N THR A 290 10.61 36.76 -93.70
CA THR A 290 11.78 36.82 -94.58
C THR A 290 11.61 35.92 -95.80
N ILE A 291 11.09 34.69 -95.63
CA ILE A 291 10.79 33.78 -96.74
C ILE A 291 9.74 34.37 -97.69
N ASP A 292 8.68 34.98 -97.16
CA ASP A 292 7.61 35.56 -97.97
C ASP A 292 8.03 36.85 -98.69
N GLU A 293 8.90 37.66 -98.07
CA GLU A 293 9.61 38.78 -98.70
C GLU A 293 10.49 38.28 -99.86
N LEU A 294 11.37 37.32 -99.62
CA LEU A 294 12.24 36.73 -100.65
C LEU A 294 11.44 36.11 -101.81
N ARG A 295 10.29 35.48 -101.53
CA ARG A 295 9.37 34.96 -102.56
C ARG A 295 8.79 36.08 -103.41
N THR A 296 8.42 37.20 -102.77
CA THR A 296 7.87 38.37 -103.45
C THR A 296 8.94 39.03 -104.31
N GLU A 297 10.14 39.24 -103.79
CA GLU A 297 11.30 39.75 -104.54
C GLU A 297 11.64 38.85 -105.73
N LEU A 298 11.72 37.53 -105.52
CA LEU A 298 11.97 36.57 -106.59
C LEU A 298 10.87 36.62 -107.66
N HIS A 299 9.61 36.80 -107.26
CA HIS A 299 8.51 36.96 -108.21
C HIS A 299 8.65 38.26 -109.02
N GLN A 300 8.97 39.38 -108.37
CA GLN A 300 9.20 40.67 -109.03
C GLN A 300 10.38 40.61 -110.00
N GLU A 301 11.51 40.03 -109.61
CA GLU A 301 12.68 39.84 -110.49
C GLU A 301 12.34 38.95 -111.69
N ARG A 302 11.57 37.87 -111.49
CA ARG A 302 11.09 37.05 -112.60
C ARG A 302 10.20 37.83 -113.57
N GLU A 303 9.31 38.69 -113.07
CA GLU A 303 8.48 39.55 -113.93
C GLU A 303 9.31 40.65 -114.63
N ARG A 304 10.30 41.24 -113.97
CA ARG A 304 11.26 42.17 -114.58
C ARG A 304 12.01 41.52 -115.73
N HIS A 305 12.62 40.35 -115.51
CA HIS A 305 13.32 39.62 -116.57
C HIS A 305 12.38 39.19 -117.71
N ARG A 306 11.11 38.84 -117.42
CA ARG A 306 10.11 38.58 -118.46
C ARG A 306 9.83 39.82 -119.30
N ALA A 307 9.64 40.97 -118.66
CA ALA A 307 9.40 42.25 -119.33
C ALA A 307 10.63 42.70 -120.13
N GLU A 308 11.85 42.55 -119.60
CA GLU A 308 13.10 42.82 -120.32
C GLU A 308 13.25 41.93 -121.56
N LEU A 309 12.99 40.63 -121.43
CA LEU A 309 13.00 39.71 -122.56
C LEU A 309 11.92 40.04 -123.60
N GLU A 310 10.73 40.47 -123.17
CA GLU A 310 9.68 40.93 -124.07
C GLU A 310 10.08 42.23 -124.78
N ALA A 311 10.65 43.20 -124.06
CA ALA A 311 11.17 44.45 -124.60
C ALA A 311 12.26 44.18 -125.64
N LEU A 312 13.27 43.36 -125.33
CA LEU A 312 14.32 42.96 -126.27
C LEU A 312 13.75 42.24 -127.50
N ARG A 313 12.73 41.40 -127.33
CA ARG A 313 12.04 40.76 -128.47
C ARG A 313 11.29 41.79 -129.32
N THR A 314 10.66 42.79 -128.72
CA THR A 314 10.00 43.87 -129.47
C THR A 314 11.01 44.77 -130.17
N GLU A 315 12.11 45.14 -129.52
CA GLU A 315 13.22 45.90 -130.10
C GLU A 315 13.81 45.15 -131.30
N HIS A 316 14.17 43.87 -131.13
CA HIS A 316 14.63 43.04 -132.24
C HIS A 316 13.62 42.91 -133.39
N ARG A 317 12.31 42.90 -133.12
CA ARG A 317 11.28 42.92 -134.18
C ARG A 317 11.29 44.26 -134.92
N VAL A 318 11.33 45.37 -134.18
CA VAL A 318 11.39 46.73 -134.72
C VAL A 318 12.67 46.90 -135.54
N ASP A 319 13.84 46.55 -135.01
CA ASP A 319 15.13 46.62 -135.72
C ASP A 319 15.10 45.81 -137.03
N ARG A 320 14.52 44.61 -136.98
CA ARG A 320 14.40 43.76 -138.17
C ARG A 320 13.44 44.37 -139.19
N ASP A 321 12.32 44.94 -138.75
CA ASP A 321 11.35 45.56 -139.64
C ASP A 321 11.88 46.89 -140.20
N GLN A 322 12.67 47.64 -139.42
CA GLN A 322 13.44 48.81 -139.84
C GLN A 322 14.50 48.42 -140.87
N LEU A 323 15.31 47.38 -140.62
CA LEU A 323 16.29 46.86 -141.58
C LEU A 323 15.63 46.41 -142.89
N ARG A 324 14.44 45.79 -142.82
CA ARG A 324 13.66 45.44 -144.01
C ARG A 324 13.17 46.69 -144.75
N ALA A 325 12.66 47.68 -144.05
CA ALA A 325 12.21 48.94 -144.63
C ALA A 325 13.38 49.70 -145.29
N ASP A 326 14.52 49.82 -144.60
CA ASP A 326 15.75 50.43 -145.10
C ASP A 326 16.28 49.66 -146.33
N HIS A 327 16.26 48.32 -146.29
CA HIS A 327 16.64 47.49 -147.43
C HIS A 327 15.69 47.68 -148.62
N GLN A 328 14.37 47.74 -148.39
CA GLN A 328 13.38 48.05 -149.41
C GLN A 328 13.56 49.45 -150.00
N SER A 329 13.87 50.45 -149.15
CA SER A 329 14.21 51.80 -149.59
C SER A 329 15.44 51.79 -150.47
N ARG A 330 16.53 51.13 -150.06
CA ARG A 330 17.75 50.98 -150.87
C ARG A 330 17.47 50.30 -152.20
N LEU A 331 16.64 49.25 -152.21
CA LEU A 331 16.23 48.61 -153.47
C LEU A 331 15.41 49.54 -154.36
N ALA A 332 14.51 50.35 -153.79
CA ALA A 332 13.75 51.34 -154.52
C ALA A 332 14.66 52.46 -155.08
N ASP A 333 15.62 52.95 -154.29
CA ASP A 333 16.61 53.94 -154.71
C ASP A 333 17.51 53.39 -155.82
N VAL A 334 17.97 52.14 -155.71
CA VAL A 334 18.75 51.48 -156.77
C VAL A 334 17.92 51.26 -158.02
N LYS A 335 16.65 50.84 -157.90
CA LYS A 335 15.73 50.72 -159.03
C LYS A 335 15.50 52.07 -159.70
N LYS A 336 15.21 53.11 -158.92
CA LYS A 336 15.03 54.48 -159.42
C LYS A 336 16.31 55.00 -160.08
N ALA A 337 17.48 54.80 -159.47
CA ALA A 337 18.76 55.18 -160.08
C ALA A 337 19.04 54.39 -161.37
N ALA A 338 18.62 53.11 -161.45
CA ALA A 338 18.72 52.31 -162.67
C ALA A 338 17.71 52.77 -163.74
N GLU A 339 16.48 53.13 -163.37
CA GLU A 339 15.47 53.73 -164.24
C GLU A 339 15.92 55.11 -164.73
N ASP A 340 16.49 55.95 -163.87
CA ASP A 340 17.05 57.27 -164.20
C ASP A 340 18.24 57.10 -165.16
N ARG A 341 19.13 56.12 -164.91
CA ARG A 341 20.23 55.76 -165.84
C ARG A 341 19.69 55.22 -167.16
N PHE A 342 18.67 54.38 -167.15
CA PHE A 342 18.05 53.86 -168.36
C PHE A 342 17.39 54.99 -169.17
N THR A 343 16.68 55.89 -168.49
CA THR A 343 16.07 57.07 -169.10
C THR A 343 17.14 58.00 -169.68
N ALA A 344 18.21 58.25 -168.93
CA ALA A 344 19.36 59.04 -169.39
C ALA A 344 20.07 58.38 -170.58
N LEU A 345 20.27 57.06 -170.56
CA LEU A 345 20.83 56.30 -171.67
C LEU A 345 19.90 56.32 -172.89
N THR A 346 18.58 56.23 -172.69
CA THR A 346 17.60 56.31 -173.78
C THR A 346 17.55 57.72 -174.38
N ALA A 347 17.62 58.75 -173.54
CA ALA A 347 17.72 60.14 -173.98
C ALA A 347 19.05 60.41 -174.70
N ALA A 348 20.17 59.90 -174.18
CA ALA A 348 21.48 59.96 -174.83
C ALA A 348 21.50 59.19 -176.15
N HIS A 349 20.82 58.04 -176.22
CA HIS A 349 20.68 57.27 -177.46
C HIS A 349 19.84 58.03 -178.49
N ARG A 350 18.70 58.62 -178.12
CA ARG A 350 17.92 59.49 -179.02
C ARG A 350 18.70 60.74 -179.44
N ALA A 351 19.48 61.33 -178.54
CA ALA A 351 20.35 62.46 -178.88
C ALA A 351 21.45 62.01 -179.84
N ALA A 352 22.04 60.82 -179.65
CA ALA A 352 23.01 60.24 -180.55
C ALA A 352 22.39 59.89 -181.92
N GLU A 353 21.14 59.42 -181.97
CA GLU A 353 20.38 59.23 -183.21
C GLU A 353 20.14 60.57 -183.93
N GLN A 354 19.73 61.62 -183.21
CA GLN A 354 19.58 62.96 -183.78
C GLN A 354 20.91 63.53 -184.29
N VAL A 355 22.02 63.28 -183.58
CA VAL A 355 23.38 63.69 -183.99
C VAL A 355 23.85 62.88 -185.20
N THR A 356 23.56 61.58 -185.28
CA THR A 356 23.90 60.76 -186.46
C THR A 356 23.03 61.13 -187.66
N GLU A 357 21.77 61.49 -187.46
CA GLU A 357 20.92 62.04 -188.52
C GLU A 357 21.46 63.39 -189.01
N ALA A 358 21.90 64.27 -188.09
CA ALA A 358 22.54 65.54 -188.41
C ALA A 358 23.90 65.36 -189.13
N LEU A 359 24.72 64.40 -188.72
CA LEU A 359 25.99 64.04 -189.37
C LEU A 359 25.76 63.40 -190.75
N ARG A 360 24.71 62.58 -190.91
CA ARG A 360 24.31 62.04 -192.22
C ARG A 360 23.90 63.16 -193.16
N HIS A 361 23.22 64.18 -192.64
CA HIS A 361 22.83 65.37 -193.41
C HIS A 361 24.04 66.29 -193.74
N GLN A 362 25.07 66.35 -192.89
CA GLN A 362 26.31 67.10 -193.15
C GLN A 362 27.27 66.39 -194.12
N LEU A 363 27.34 65.06 -194.11
CA LEU A 363 28.22 64.29 -194.99
C LEU A 363 27.77 64.27 -196.46
N GLN A 364 26.53 64.64 -196.76
CA GLN A 364 26.07 64.81 -198.14
C GLN A 364 26.53 66.13 -198.80
N THR A 365 27.23 67.04 -198.09
CA THR A 365 27.42 68.43 -198.58
C THR A 365 28.83 69.04 -198.47
N ARG A 366 29.96 68.30 -198.39
CA ARG A 366 31.30 68.95 -198.23
C ARG A 366 32.51 68.32 -199.00
N PRO A 367 33.44 69.15 -199.56
CA PRO A 367 34.71 68.74 -200.19
C PRO A 367 35.99 68.86 -199.30
N GLU A 368 37.08 68.19 -199.72
CA GLU A 368 38.47 67.94 -199.15
C GLU A 368 39.46 69.13 -199.24
N PRO A 369 40.79 69.12 -198.81
CA PRO A 369 41.74 68.14 -198.17
C PRO A 369 42.73 68.80 -197.10
N PRO A 370 44.06 68.47 -196.86
CA PRO A 370 44.86 67.29 -196.35
C PRO A 370 45.81 67.60 -195.09
N PRO A 371 47.05 67.04 -194.83
CA PRO A 371 47.40 65.98 -193.82
C PRO A 371 48.57 66.23 -192.77
N ALA A 372 48.86 65.19 -191.94
CA ALA A 372 50.06 64.85 -191.08
C ALA A 372 50.15 65.47 -189.64
N ASN A 373 50.64 64.88 -188.52
CA ASN A 373 51.52 63.73 -188.16
C ASN A 373 51.48 63.47 -186.58
N PRO A 374 52.30 62.60 -185.90
CA PRO A 374 51.90 61.70 -184.79
C PRO A 374 52.64 61.85 -183.40
N GLU A 375 52.54 60.80 -182.54
CA GLU A 375 53.11 60.48 -181.18
C GLU A 375 52.12 60.64 -179.99
N GLU A 376 52.01 59.81 -178.92
CA GLU A 376 52.76 58.67 -178.36
C GLU A 376 51.85 57.91 -177.33
N ALA A 377 52.27 56.71 -176.86
CA ALA A 377 51.56 55.78 -175.94
C ALA A 377 52.01 55.96 -174.44
N PRO A 378 51.99 54.99 -173.48
CA PRO A 378 51.16 53.79 -173.18
C PRO A 378 50.80 53.62 -171.65
N VAL A 379 50.26 52.44 -171.23
CA VAL A 379 50.59 51.61 -170.02
C VAL A 379 49.43 51.15 -169.06
N THR A 380 49.11 49.84 -169.14
CA THR A 380 48.78 48.76 -168.14
C THR A 380 47.92 48.99 -166.87
N ALA A 381 46.77 48.29 -166.67
CA ALA A 381 46.55 46.98 -165.97
C ALA A 381 46.35 47.08 -164.42
N PRO A 382 45.90 46.05 -163.67
CA PRO A 382 44.72 45.18 -163.82
C PRO A 382 43.90 44.97 -162.50
N THR A 383 42.77 44.26 -162.65
CA THR A 383 41.94 43.47 -161.70
C THR A 383 42.40 43.23 -160.25
N THR A 384 41.52 43.45 -159.27
CA THR A 384 40.59 42.43 -158.72
C THR A 384 39.45 43.08 -157.95
#